data_AF-A0A523SPU2-F1
#
_entry.id   AF-A0A523SPU2-F1
#
_cell.length_a   1.000
_cell.length_b   1.000
_cell.length_c   1.000
_cell.angle_alpha   90.00
_cell.angle_beta   90.00
_cell.angle_gamma   90.00
#
_symmetry.space_group_name_H-M   'P 1'
#
loop_
_entity.id
_entity.type
_entity.pdbx_description
1 polymer ?
#
loop_
_entity_poly.entity_id
_entity_poly.type
_entity_poly.pdbx_seq_one_letter_code
_entity_poly.pdbx_strand_id
1 'polypeptide(L)'
;MAEKKFPVSESITVLQGSNLYKTDKWWAAVLLVQSFGKKQIATYLWNKKGDEWKRRQKFVIRDKGQWLQMKEEIEKLLPQL
;
A
#
# COMPACT_ATOMS: atom_id res chain seq x y z
N MET A 1 -19.62 11.46 8.18
CA MET A 1 -18.21 11.81 7.93
C MET A 1 -17.68 10.83 6.91
N ALA A 2 -17.49 11.23 5.65
CA ALA A 2 -17.08 10.29 4.60
C ALA A 2 -15.75 9.63 4.96
N GLU A 3 -15.72 8.30 5.03
CA GLU A 3 -14.47 7.54 5.11
C GLU A 3 -13.53 8.07 4.02
N LYS A 4 -12.40 8.67 4.42
CA LYS A 4 -11.43 9.22 3.47
C LYS A 4 -10.90 8.06 2.62
N LYS A 5 -11.45 7.90 1.41
CA LYS A 5 -10.95 6.97 0.39
C LYS A 5 -9.45 7.15 0.25
N PHE A 6 -8.70 6.04 0.17
CA PHE A 6 -7.27 6.07 -0.07
C PHE A 6 -6.97 6.80 -1.40
N PRO A 7 -5.91 7.64 -1.48
CA PRO A 7 -5.58 8.42 -2.67
C PRO A 7 -4.90 7.54 -3.73
N VAL A 8 -5.69 6.65 -4.32
CA VAL A 8 -5.30 5.77 -5.43
C VAL A 8 -5.79 6.35 -6.76
N SER A 9 -5.23 5.85 -7.86
CA SER A 9 -5.72 6.16 -9.22
C SER A 9 -7.17 5.70 -9.38
N GLU A 10 -7.98 6.44 -10.14
CA GLU A 10 -9.39 6.10 -10.42
C GLU A 10 -9.54 4.75 -11.13
N SER A 11 -8.52 4.33 -11.87
CA SER A 11 -8.44 3.01 -12.51
C SER A 11 -8.22 1.83 -11.55
N ILE A 12 -8.18 2.08 -10.23
CA ILE A 12 -7.94 1.09 -9.20
C ILE A 12 -9.12 1.07 -8.23
N THR A 13 -9.76 -0.10 -8.11
CA THR A 13 -10.79 -0.33 -7.09
C THR A 13 -10.12 -0.80 -5.80
N VAL A 14 -10.31 -0.09 -4.70
CA VAL A 14 -9.89 -0.55 -3.36
C VAL A 14 -10.98 -1.46 -2.81
N LEU A 15 -10.65 -2.72 -2.56
CA LEU A 15 -11.57 -3.71 -1.99
C LEU A 15 -11.51 -3.70 -0.45
N GLN A 16 -10.31 -3.55 0.10
CA GLN A 16 -10.07 -3.43 1.54
C GLN A 16 -8.76 -2.65 1.77
N GLY A 17 -8.61 -2.01 2.92
CA GLY A 17 -7.37 -1.34 3.26
C GLY A 17 -7.15 -1.20 4.76
N SER A 18 -5.89 -1.13 5.16
CA SER A 18 -5.47 -0.79 6.51
C SER A 18 -4.36 0.25 6.47
N ASN A 19 -4.44 1.24 7.37
CA ASN A 19 -3.37 2.20 7.56
C ASN A 19 -2.24 1.56 8.36
N LEU A 20 -1.00 1.73 7.92
CA LEU A 20 0.17 1.45 8.75
C LEU A 20 0.46 2.64 9.65
N TYR A 21 0.43 3.85 9.08
CA TYR A 21 0.44 5.10 9.82
C TYR A 21 -0.03 6.26 8.92
N LYS A 22 -0.42 7.36 9.55
CA LYS A 22 -0.75 8.61 8.87
C LYS A 22 -0.41 9.81 9.75
N THR A 23 0.45 10.68 9.23
CA THR A 23 0.84 11.95 9.85
C THR A 23 0.35 13.12 9.00
N ASP A 24 0.75 14.34 9.36
CA ASP A 24 0.55 15.56 8.58
C ASP A 24 1.31 15.54 7.24
N LYS A 25 2.46 14.85 7.18
CA LYS A 25 3.36 14.79 6.01
C LYS A 25 3.36 13.47 5.28
N TRP A 26 3.10 12.35 5.96
CA TRP A 26 3.28 11.01 5.41
C TRP A 26 2.07 10.12 5.66
N TRP A 27 1.78 9.24 4.71
CA TRP A 27 0.71 8.26 4.85
C TRP A 27 1.17 6.94 4.26
N ALA A 28 1.20 5.89 5.07
CA ALA A 28 1.47 4.53 4.61
C ALA A 28 0.24 3.63 4.84
N ALA A 29 -0.07 2.77 3.88
CA ALA A 29 -1.19 1.84 3.96
C ALA A 29 -0.93 0.56 3.17
N VAL A 30 -1.62 -0.52 3.55
CA VAL A 30 -1.68 -1.78 2.80
C VAL A 30 -3.11 -1.95 2.30
N LEU A 31 -3.25 -2.10 0.99
CA LEU A 31 -4.55 -2.15 0.31
C LEU A 31 -4.70 -3.45 -0.47
N LEU A 32 -5.81 -4.15 -0.31
CA LEU A 32 -6.29 -5.12 -1.28
C LEU A 32 -6.99 -4.34 -2.39
N VAL A 33 -6.45 -4.40 -3.60
CA VAL A 33 -6.97 -3.66 -4.75
C VAL A 33 -7.27 -4.57 -5.93
N GLN A 34 -8.18 -4.15 -6.78
CA GLN A 34 -8.43 -4.74 -8.08
C GLN A 34 -8.04 -3.73 -9.17
N SER A 35 -7.28 -4.20 -10.16
CA SER A 35 -6.86 -3.41 -11.32
C SER A 35 -6.83 -4.31 -12.55
N PHE A 36 -7.45 -3.87 -13.63
CA PHE A 36 -7.57 -4.64 -14.88
C PHE A 36 -8.05 -6.08 -14.67
N GLY A 37 -9.07 -6.26 -13.81
CA GLY A 37 -9.66 -7.57 -13.51
C GLY A 37 -8.87 -8.45 -12.53
N LYS A 38 -7.66 -8.05 -12.09
CA LYS A 38 -6.82 -8.84 -11.18
C LYS A 38 -6.78 -8.24 -9.77
N LYS A 39 -6.93 -9.10 -8.75
CA LYS A 39 -6.73 -8.74 -7.34
C LYS A 39 -5.24 -8.80 -7.00
N GLN A 40 -4.79 -7.85 -6.19
CA GLN A 40 -3.41 -7.76 -5.72
C GLN A 40 -3.36 -7.00 -4.40
N ILE A 41 -2.36 -7.27 -3.58
CA ILE A 41 -2.07 -6.46 -2.39
C ILE A 41 -1.06 -5.38 -2.79
N ALA A 42 -1.33 -4.14 -2.44
CA ALA A 42 -0.44 -3.02 -2.70
C ALA A 42 -0.11 -2.28 -1.41
N THR A 43 1.17 -2.17 -1.10
CA THR A 43 1.67 -1.26 -0.07
C THR A 43 1.90 0.09 -0.71
N TYR A 44 1.39 1.14 -0.09
CA TYR A 44 1.49 2.51 -0.56
C TYR A 44 2.21 3.37 0.47
N LEU A 45 3.01 4.30 -0.05
CA LEU A 45 3.50 5.45 0.69
C LEU A 45 3.15 6.70 -0.09
N TRP A 46 2.44 7.62 0.55
CA TRP A 46 2.17 8.96 0.05
C TRP A 46 2.86 9.98 0.93
N ASN A 47 3.22 11.10 0.33
CA ASN A 47 3.60 12.30 1.06
C ASN A 47 2.65 13.44 0.71
N LYS A 48 2.42 14.33 1.67
CA LYS A 48 1.60 15.52 1.46
C LYS A 48 2.39 16.57 0.66
N LYS A 49 1.75 17.17 -0.34
CA LYS A 49 2.25 18.29 -1.16
C LYS A 49 1.12 19.32 -1.29
N GLY A 50 1.22 20.41 -0.53
CA GLY A 50 0.10 21.33 -0.34
C GLY A 50 -1.06 20.59 0.33
N ASP A 51 -2.22 20.59 -0.30
CA ASP A 51 -3.41 19.89 0.19
C ASP A 51 -3.60 18.49 -0.38
N GLU A 52 -2.71 18.05 -1.27
CA GLU A 52 -2.82 16.77 -1.96
C GLU A 52 -1.86 15.71 -1.42
N TRP A 53 -2.30 14.45 -1.44
CA TRP A 53 -1.45 13.30 -1.21
C TRP A 53 -0.85 12.83 -2.54
N LYS A 54 0.47 12.90 -2.68
CA LYS A 54 1.19 12.40 -3.85
C LYS A 54 1.82 11.05 -3.53
N ARG A 55 1.60 10.08 -4.41
CA ARG A 55 2.18 8.73 -4.27
C ARG A 55 3.69 8.81 -4.44
N ARG A 56 4.43 8.41 -3.41
CA ARG A 56 5.89 8.28 -3.43
C ARG A 56 6.33 6.88 -3.78
N GLN A 57 5.71 5.89 -3.16
CA GLN A 57 6.00 4.50 -3.43
C GLN A 57 4.70 3.70 -3.54
N LYS A 58 4.76 2.69 -4.39
CA LYS A 58 3.77 1.63 -4.48
C LYS A 58 4.52 0.34 -4.76
N PHE A 59 4.40 -0.62 -3.86
CA PHE A 59 4.89 -1.96 -4.09
C PHE A 59 3.70 -2.91 -4.16
N VAL A 60 3.77 -3.88 -5.08
CA VAL A 60 2.65 -4.78 -5.40
C VAL A 60 3.07 -6.21 -5.18
N ILE A 61 2.24 -6.92 -4.42
CA ILE A 61 2.28 -8.35 -4.21
C ILE A 61 1.15 -8.95 -5.05
N ARG A 62 1.52 -9.67 -6.11
CA ARG A 62 0.60 -10.19 -7.12
C ARG A 62 0.01 -11.54 -6.74
N ASP A 63 0.78 -12.33 -6.01
CA ASP A 63 0.41 -13.69 -5.63
C ASP A 63 1.08 -14.12 -4.32
N LYS A 64 0.66 -15.29 -3.82
CA LYS A 64 1.12 -15.87 -2.56
C LYS A 64 2.59 -16.32 -2.64
N GLY A 65 3.08 -16.77 -3.79
CA GLY A 65 4.46 -17.22 -3.94
C GLY A 65 5.45 -16.07 -3.78
N GLN A 66 5.18 -14.96 -4.47
CA GLN A 66 5.94 -13.72 -4.33
C GLN A 66 5.99 -13.26 -2.86
N TRP A 67 4.85 -13.29 -2.17
CA TRP A 67 4.80 -12.92 -0.75
C TRP A 67 5.66 -13.81 0.13
N LEU A 68 5.59 -15.13 -0.05
CA LEU A 68 6.34 -16.07 0.79
C LEU A 68 7.84 -15.89 0.62
N GLN A 69 8.33 -15.72 -0.61
CA GLN A 69 9.76 -15.45 -0.87
C GLN A 69 10.20 -14.14 -0.21
N MET A 70 9.42 -13.07 -0.37
CA MET A 70 9.74 -11.79 0.27
C MET A 70 9.73 -11.90 1.80
N LYS A 71 8.72 -12.54 2.36
CA LYS A 71 8.59 -12.73 3.81
C LYS A 71 9.81 -13.47 4.33
N GLU A 72 10.22 -14.57 3.70
CA GLU A 72 11.38 -15.35 4.11
C GLU A 72 12.66 -14.49 4.17
N GLU A 73 12.95 -13.73 3.11
CA GLU A 73 14.15 -12.88 3.08
C GLU A 73 14.07 -11.71 4.07
N ILE A 74 12.89 -11.12 4.28
CA ILE A 74 12.68 -10.08 5.30
C ILE A 74 12.95 -10.65 6.70
N GLU A 75 12.39 -11.81 7.03
CA GLU A 75 12.52 -12.44 8.35
C GLU A 75 13.98 -12.84 8.64
N LYS A 76 14.76 -13.23 7.62
CA LYS A 76 16.21 -13.48 7.76
C LYS A 76 17.00 -12.23 8.15
N LEU A 77 16.60 -11.06 7.63
CA LEU A 77 17.29 -9.79 7.87
C LEU A 77 16.78 -9.05 9.10
N LEU A 78 15.54 -9.31 9.52
CA LEU A 78 14.88 -8.61 10.62
C LEU A 78 15.66 -8.60 11.95
N PRO A 79 16.35 -9.69 12.37
CA PRO A 79 17.15 -9.68 13.60
C PRO A 79 18.36 -8.73 13.61
N GLN A 80 18.68 -8.10 12.48
CA GLN A 80 19.79 -7.15 12.36
C GLN A 80 19.37 -5.68 12.62
N LEU A 81 18.08 -5.43 12.84
CA LEU A 81 17.53 -4.12 13.22
C LEU A 81 17.47 -3.98 14.74
#